data_AF-A0A2A8R4X9-F1
#
_entry.id   AF-A0A2A8R4X9-F1
#
_cell.length_a   1.000
_cell.length_b   1.000
_cell.length_c   1.000
_cell.angle_alpha   90.00
_cell.angle_beta   90.00
_cell.angle_gamma   90.00
#
_symmetry.space_group_name_H-M   'P 1'
#
loop_
_entity.id
_entity.type
_entity.pdbx_description
1 polymer ?
#
loop_
_entity_poly.entity_id
_entity_poly.type
_entity_poly.pdbx_seq_one_letter_code
_entity_poly.pdbx_strand_id
1 'polypeptide(L)'
;MKKITMLLSYLFFSIAVIAVMIEYLFISSHFFYSHYFKYILALEIMCPIIGIILGVLGKPGKSKIITITLNSLIFILFSSLGLLNVWIITFGK
;
A
#
# COMPACT_ATOMS: atom_id res chain seq x y z
N MET A 1 4.25 21.90 7.53
CA MET A 1 3.92 20.54 8.01
C MET A 1 2.64 19.95 7.41
N LYS A 2 1.44 20.57 7.57
CA LYS A 2 0.16 19.93 7.18
C LYS A 2 -0.14 19.78 5.66
N LYS A 3 0.48 20.59 4.78
CA LYS A 3 0.43 20.38 3.31
C LYS A 3 1.35 19.24 2.87
N ILE A 4 2.48 19.07 3.57
CA ILE A 4 3.48 18.04 3.30
C ILE A 4 2.92 16.66 3.67
N THR A 5 2.19 16.52 4.78
CA THR A 5 1.56 15.24 5.17
C THR A 5 0.56 14.75 4.14
N MET A 6 -0.22 15.67 3.55
CA MET A 6 -1.14 15.35 2.46
C MET A 6 -0.41 14.91 1.20
N LEU A 7 0.63 15.66 0.79
CA LEU A 7 1.45 15.30 -0.36
C LEU A 7 2.11 13.92 -0.18
N LEU A 8 2.66 13.65 1.01
CA LEU A 8 3.25 12.36 1.34
C LEU A 8 2.22 11.24 1.30
N SER A 9 1.00 11.47 1.78
CA SER A 9 -0.04 10.45 1.70
C SER A 9 -0.43 10.10 0.25
N TYR A 10 -0.50 11.10 -0.63
CA TYR A 10 -0.68 10.84 -2.07
C TYR A 10 0.53 10.12 -2.69
N LEU A 11 1.75 10.43 -2.24
CA LEU A 11 2.95 9.71 -2.69
C LEU A 11 2.86 8.23 -2.32
N PHE A 12 2.50 7.91 -1.08
CA PHE A 12 2.34 6.52 -0.64
C PHE A 12 1.22 5.80 -1.38
N PHE A 13 0.10 6.48 -1.63
CA PHE A 13 -0.95 5.95 -2.50
C PHE A 13 -0.41 5.60 -3.89
N SER A 14 0.33 6.50 -4.53
CA SER A 14 0.91 6.26 -5.86
C SER A 14 1.90 5.09 -5.85
N ILE A 15 2.74 4.98 -4.81
CA ILE A 15 3.67 3.85 -4.68
C ILE A 15 2.90 2.52 -4.58
N ALA A 16 1.82 2.48 -3.80
CA ALA A 16 0.99 1.29 -3.67
C ALA A 16 0.36 0.90 -5.02
N VAL A 17 -0.19 1.86 -5.77
CA VAL A 17 -0.74 1.62 -7.11
C VAL A 17 0.32 1.09 -8.07
N ILE A 18 1.53 1.66 -8.06
CA ILE A 18 2.64 1.19 -8.89
C ILE A 18 3.05 -0.23 -8.49
N ALA A 19 3.11 -0.55 -7.19
CA ALA A 19 3.43 -1.89 -6.71
C ALA A 19 2.44 -2.93 -7.25
N VAL A 20 1.13 -2.64 -7.18
CA VAL A 20 0.07 -3.49 -7.75
C VAL A 20 0.24 -3.65 -9.27
N MET A 21 0.56 -2.58 -9.99
CA MET A 21 0.77 -2.65 -11.44
C MET A 21 1.99 -3.52 -11.80
N ILE A 22 3.09 -3.40 -11.05
CA ILE A 22 4.28 -4.21 -11.25
C ILE A 22 3.97 -5.68 -10.96
N GLU A 23 3.28 -5.97 -9.85
CA GLU A 23 2.85 -7.32 -9.53
C GLU A 23 2.07 -7.96 -10.67
N TYR A 24 1.05 -7.25 -11.18
CA TYR A 24 0.20 -7.74 -12.25
C TYR A 24 0.97 -7.93 -13.58
N LEU A 25 1.89 -7.01 -13.91
CA LEU A 25 2.68 -7.08 -15.13
C LEU A 25 3.66 -8.25 -15.13
N PHE A 26 4.20 -8.60 -13.96
CA PHE A 26 5.27 -9.59 -13.81
C PHE A 26 4.81 -10.90 -13.15
N ILE A 27 3.51 -11.12 -12.99
CA ILE A 27 2.97 -12.31 -12.29
C ILE A 27 3.37 -13.63 -12.95
N SER A 28 3.61 -13.64 -14.27
CA SER A 28 4.07 -14.82 -15.01
C SER A 28 5.58 -15.06 -14.93
N SER A 29 6.35 -14.12 -14.40
CA SER A 29 7.81 -14.22 -14.32
C SER A 29 8.21 -14.99 -13.06
N HIS A 30 8.74 -16.20 -13.25
CA HIS A 30 9.25 -17.02 -12.15
C HIS A 30 10.38 -16.33 -11.37
N PHE A 31 11.24 -15.59 -12.08
CA PHE A 31 12.31 -14.82 -11.43
C PHE A 31 11.75 -13.74 -10.51
N PHE A 32 10.73 -13.01 -10.99
CA PHE A 32 10.07 -11.96 -10.21
C PHE A 32 9.38 -12.55 -8.97
N TYR A 33 8.65 -13.64 -9.16
CA TYR A 33 7.95 -14.33 -8.07
C TYR A 33 8.90 -14.76 -6.95
N SER A 34 10.06 -15.33 -7.31
CA SER A 34 11.04 -15.82 -6.34
C SER A 34 11.80 -14.69 -5.61
N HIS A 35 12.14 -13.59 -6.29
CA HIS A 35 13.06 -12.59 -5.74
C HIS A 35 12.39 -11.30 -5.24
N TYR A 36 11.29 -10.86 -5.85
CA TYR A 36 10.73 -9.52 -5.62
C TYR A 36 9.32 -9.52 -5.03
N PHE A 37 8.54 -10.58 -5.28
CA PHE A 37 7.13 -10.64 -4.90
C PHE A 37 6.88 -10.35 -3.43
N LYS A 38 7.66 -10.95 -2.52
CA LYS A 38 7.55 -10.71 -1.08
C LYS A 38 7.73 -9.24 -0.70
N TYR A 39 8.63 -8.52 -1.37
CA TYR A 39 8.88 -7.10 -1.10
C TYR A 39 7.77 -6.21 -1.67
N ILE A 40 7.25 -6.55 -2.85
CA ILE A 40 6.11 -5.87 -3.48
C ILE A 40 4.88 -5.95 -2.58
N LEU A 41 4.56 -7.14 -2.08
CA LEU A 41 3.46 -7.36 -1.14
C LEU A 41 3.62 -6.55 0.16
N ALA A 42 4.85 -6.40 0.65
CA ALA A 42 5.11 -5.57 1.83
C ALA A 42 4.81 -4.09 1.56
N LEU A 43 5.19 -3.57 0.39
CA LEU A 43 4.88 -2.19 -0.03
C LEU A 43 3.38 -1.98 -0.20
N GLU A 44 2.69 -2.95 -0.78
CA GLU A 44 1.24 -2.94 -1.00
C GLU A 44 0.44 -2.85 0.31
N ILE A 45 0.94 -3.39 1.41
CA ILE A 45 0.35 -3.22 2.76
C ILE A 45 0.80 -1.91 3.40
N MET A 46 2.13 -1.68 3.44
CA MET A 46 2.69 -0.61 4.27
C MET A 46 2.37 0.78 3.72
N CYS A 47 2.43 0.96 2.40
CA CYS A 47 2.21 2.27 1.80
C CYS A 47 0.79 2.79 2.06
N PRO A 48 -0.30 2.03 1.83
CA PRO A 48 -1.64 2.47 2.18
C PRO A 48 -1.82 2.74 3.68
N ILE A 49 -1.25 1.92 4.58
CA ILE A 49 -1.33 2.16 6.03
C ILE A 49 -0.69 3.52 6.39
N ILE A 50 0.52 3.78 5.89
CA ILE A 50 1.19 5.07 6.12
C ILE A 50 0.37 6.21 5.51
N GLY A 51 -0.19 6.01 4.32
CA GLY A 51 -1.09 6.96 3.67
C GLY A 51 -2.31 7.30 4.52
N ILE A 52 -2.97 6.31 5.12
CA ILE A 52 -4.10 6.50 6.05
C ILE A 52 -3.66 7.31 7.27
N ILE A 53 -2.56 6.92 7.93
CA ILE A 53 -2.04 7.63 9.12
C ILE A 53 -1.77 9.10 8.80
N LEU A 54 -1.09 9.37 7.68
CA LEU A 54 -0.79 10.72 7.21
C LEU A 54 -2.07 11.50 6.85
N GLY A 55 -3.07 10.83 6.27
CA GLY A 55 -4.38 11.40 5.98
C GLY A 55 -5.12 11.81 7.25
N VAL A 56 -5.09 10.95 8.29
CA VAL A 56 -5.69 11.23 9.60
C VAL A 56 -5.04 12.43 10.28
N LEU A 57 -3.70 12.54 10.21
CA LEU A 57 -2.92 13.67 10.75
C LEU A 57 -3.03 14.97 9.91
N GLY A 58 -3.62 14.89 8.72
CA GLY A 58 -3.86 16.03 7.83
C GLY A 58 -4.87 17.04 8.35
N LYS A 59 -4.96 18.22 7.71
CA LYS A 59 -5.98 19.23 8.05
C LYS A 59 -7.40 18.67 7.85
N PRO A 60 -8.35 18.99 8.74
CA PRO A 60 -9.75 18.67 8.52
C PRO A 60 -10.27 19.36 7.26
N GLY A 61 -11.04 18.62 6.45
CA GLY A 61 -11.60 19.09 5.19
C GLY A 61 -11.82 17.95 4.19
N LYS A 62 -12.36 18.30 3.01
CA LYS A 62 -12.65 17.33 1.94
C LYS A 62 -11.43 16.51 1.53
N SER A 63 -10.26 17.16 1.50
CA SER A 63 -9.03 16.53 1.05
C SER A 63 -8.56 15.43 2.00
N LYS A 64 -8.70 15.59 3.33
CA LYS A 64 -8.42 14.53 4.31
C LYS A 64 -9.29 13.30 4.06
N ILE A 65 -10.59 13.51 3.84
CA ILE A 65 -11.53 12.41 3.58
C ILE A 65 -11.11 11.68 2.30
N ILE A 66 -10.86 12.40 1.21
CA ILE A 66 -10.42 11.83 -0.07
C ILE A 66 -9.17 10.97 0.10
N THR A 67 -8.14 11.50 0.76
CA THR A 67 -6.89 10.80 0.96
C THR A 67 -7.04 9.52 1.79
N ILE A 68 -7.83 9.56 2.87
CA ILE A 68 -8.11 8.37 3.68
C ILE A 68 -8.91 7.34 2.87
N THR A 69 -9.94 7.79 2.14
CA THR A 69 -10.77 6.91 1.31
C THR A 69 -9.95 6.21 0.24
N LEU A 70 -9.08 6.94 -0.47
CA LEU A 70 -8.25 6.36 -1.54
C LEU A 70 -7.27 5.31 -1.01
N ASN A 71 -6.53 5.62 0.06
CA ASN A 71 -5.60 4.65 0.64
C ASN A 71 -6.34 3.44 1.24
N SER A 72 -7.48 3.66 1.90
CA SER A 72 -8.29 2.56 2.44
C SER A 72 -8.85 1.67 1.33
N LEU A 73 -9.24 2.24 0.20
CA LEU A 73 -9.75 1.49 -0.94
C LEU A 73 -8.68 0.58 -1.54
N ILE A 74 -7.46 1.10 -1.77
CA ILE A 74 -6.34 0.26 -2.22
C ILE A 74 -6.02 -0.83 -1.21
N PHE A 75 -5.98 -0.48 0.08
CA PHE A 75 -5.72 -1.46 1.13
C PHE A 75 -6.75 -2.59 1.11
N ILE A 76 -8.05 -2.28 1.11
CA ILE A 76 -9.11 -3.30 1.15
C ILE A 76 -9.09 -4.18 -0.10
N LEU A 77 -8.86 -3.59 -1.28
CA LEU A 77 -8.90 -4.34 -2.54
C LEU A 77 -7.71 -5.29 -2.71
N PHE A 78 -6.53 -4.89 -2.24
CA PHE A 78 -5.28 -5.53 -2.65
C PHE A 78 -4.46 -6.12 -1.49
N SER A 79 -4.69 -5.72 -0.24
CA SER A 79 -3.87 -6.19 0.89
C SER A 79 -4.05 -7.66 1.28
N SER A 80 -5.08 -8.35 0.78
CA SER A 80 -5.39 -9.74 1.19
C SER A 80 -4.20 -10.68 1.02
N LEU A 81 -3.52 -10.58 -0.11
CA LEU A 81 -2.40 -11.43 -0.48
C LEU A 81 -1.14 -11.10 0.33
N GLY A 82 -0.89 -9.81 0.53
CA GLY A 82 0.16 -9.34 1.41
C GLY A 82 -0.06 -9.76 2.87
N LEU A 83 -1.29 -9.66 3.38
CA LEU A 83 -1.63 -10.06 4.75
C LEU A 83 -1.46 -11.56 4.96
N LEU A 84 -1.84 -12.37 3.97
CA LEU A 84 -1.59 -13.81 3.98
C LEU A 84 -0.09 -14.11 4.01
N ASN A 85 0.73 -13.41 3.21
CA ASN A 85 2.18 -13.54 3.24
C ASN A 85 2.77 -13.16 4.62
N VAL A 86 2.30 -12.08 5.25
CA VAL A 86 2.70 -11.71 6.62
C VAL A 86 2.30 -12.79 7.63
N TRP A 87 1.09 -13.34 7.51
CA TRP A 87 0.61 -14.41 8.37
C TRP A 87 1.47 -15.68 8.25
N ILE A 88 1.80 -16.13 7.03
CA ILE A 88 2.67 -17.29 6.81
C ILE A 88 4.06 -17.06 7.41
N ILE A 89 4.65 -15.88 7.23
CA ILE A 89 5.97 -15.56 7.81
C ILE A 89 5.92 -15.59 9.35
N THR A 90 4.80 -15.18 9.94
CA THR A 90 4.65 -15.03 11.39
C THR A 90 4.26 -16.35 12.07
N PHE A 91 3.35 -17.12 11.47
CA PHE A 91 2.70 -18.28 12.08
C PHE A 91 2.88 -19.59 11.31
N GLY A 92 3.36 -19.55 10.07
CA GLY A 92 3.54 -20.72 9.20
C GLY A 92 4.76 -21.57 9.52
N LYS A 93 5.16 -21.61 10.79
CA LYS A 93 6.15 -22.56 11.32
C LYS A 93 5.46 -23.80 11.86
#